data_AF-A0AAU6VW28-F1
#
_entry.id   AF-A0AAU6VW28-F1
#
_cell.length_a   1.000
_cell.length_b   1.000
_cell.length_c   1.000
_cell.angle_alpha   90.00
_cell.angle_beta   90.00
_cell.angle_gamma   90.00
#
_symmetry.space_group_name_H-M   'P 1'
#
loop_
_entity.id
_entity.type
_entity.pdbx_description
1 polymer ?
#
loop_
_entity_poly.entity_id
_entity_poly.type
_entity_poly.pdbx_seq_one_letter_code
_entity_poly.pdbx_strand_id
1 'polypeptide(L)'
;MDLSQIWTDESEYRRVALKVSAWTIFCLGVLFSGFNWYMGLPLLSLMELAMAGFCLLLLYRLPTTSRLKEWSLCFLSLLFFIVLLGIWQARLSSILYSWLFIFPLLSYLLLGKRWGVGFNAVFIFGGMSLLLLRLVMLESELHFSLFINVGLCLSTLWIMSHVFESKRAEMVERLQLMAALDPLTSVYNRLHLEPVFNLLQQQITGRLALLLVDVDHFKQINDNLGHDAGDRVLQQLARLLQEFVPSPEHVFRVGGEEFCLLLPVADMAEAQRLAESVRAAAESLPLDLATAQGLSVSIGIALSPEPSSRLKPELRQVYRQADERLYQAKLNGRNRIEPPQS
;
A
#
# COMPACT_ATOMS: atom_id res chain seq x y z
N MET A 1 -0.72 -8.14 14.65
CA MET A 1 -1.60 -8.02 13.47
C MET A 1 -0.71 -7.62 12.29
N ASP A 2 -0.67 -8.35 11.17
CA ASP A 2 0.24 -8.03 10.05
C ASP A 2 -0.38 -6.94 9.16
N LEU A 3 -0.06 -5.68 9.47
CA LEU A 3 -0.60 -4.47 8.86
C LEU A 3 0.01 -4.16 7.48
N SER A 4 0.94 -4.99 6.98
CA SER A 4 1.65 -4.79 5.70
C SER A 4 0.77 -4.90 4.45
N GLN A 5 -0.43 -5.49 4.53
CA GLN A 5 -1.29 -5.77 3.37
C GLN A 5 -2.23 -4.62 2.97
N ILE A 6 -2.11 -3.48 3.64
CA ILE A 6 -3.16 -2.46 3.71
C ILE A 6 -3.10 -1.43 2.57
N TRP A 7 -1.98 -1.33 1.85
CA TRP A 7 -1.68 -0.12 1.08
C TRP A 7 -1.66 -0.30 -0.43
N THR A 8 -2.41 0.56 -1.10
CA THR A 8 -2.57 0.67 -2.57
C THR A 8 -1.38 1.31 -3.29
N ASP A 9 -0.45 1.91 -2.54
CA ASP A 9 0.68 2.72 -3.02
C ASP A 9 1.66 1.94 -3.91
N GLU A 10 1.81 0.64 -3.64
CA GLU A 10 2.74 -0.20 -4.42
C GLU A 10 2.32 -0.32 -5.90
N SER A 11 1.01 -0.23 -6.18
CA SER A 11 0.49 -0.31 -7.54
C SER A 11 0.71 0.98 -8.34
N GLU A 12 0.65 2.14 -7.69
CA GLU A 12 0.87 3.44 -8.31
C GLU A 12 2.36 3.65 -8.61
N TYR A 13 3.21 3.38 -7.63
CA TYR A 13 4.67 3.40 -7.80
C TYR A 13 5.12 2.55 -9.00
N ARG A 14 4.66 1.29 -9.06
CA ARG A 14 5.00 0.38 -10.17
C ARG A 14 4.46 0.86 -11.51
N ARG A 15 3.30 1.53 -11.53
CA ARG A 15 2.73 2.12 -12.74
C ARG A 15 3.59 3.25 -13.27
N VAL A 16 4.05 4.15 -12.39
CA VAL A 16 4.98 5.23 -12.75
C VAL A 16 6.30 4.64 -13.24
N ALA A 17 6.86 3.66 -12.53
CA ALA A 17 8.09 2.99 -12.94
C ALA A 17 7.97 2.32 -14.31
N LEU A 18 6.86 1.63 -14.59
CA LEU A 18 6.59 1.02 -15.90
C LEU A 18 6.46 2.08 -16.99
N LYS A 19 5.78 3.21 -16.71
CA LYS A 19 5.64 4.33 -17.64
C LYS A 19 7.00 4.89 -18.06
N VAL A 20 7.85 5.18 -17.08
CA VAL A 20 9.20 5.72 -17.31
C VAL A 20 10.05 4.71 -18.06
N SER A 21 10.02 3.44 -17.65
CA SER A 21 10.76 2.37 -18.33
C SER A 21 10.32 2.19 -19.77
N ALA A 22 9.01 2.23 -20.05
CA ALA A 22 8.46 2.10 -21.40
C ALA A 22 8.85 3.27 -22.31
N TRP A 23 8.83 4.52 -21.82
CA TRP A 23 9.32 5.66 -22.59
C TRP A 23 10.82 5.56 -22.89
N THR A 24 11.62 5.19 -21.89
CA THR A 24 13.07 5.01 -22.07
C THR A 24 13.38 3.93 -23.10
N ILE A 25 12.74 2.75 -22.99
CA ILE A 25 12.92 1.65 -23.94
C ILE A 25 12.36 1.99 -25.32
N PHE A 26 11.28 2.77 -25.42
CA PHE A 26 10.79 3.28 -26.70
C PHE A 26 11.84 4.15 -27.41
N CYS A 27 12.34 5.18 -26.73
CA CYS A 27 13.32 6.11 -27.30
C CYS A 27 14.61 5.38 -27.71
N LEU A 28 15.12 4.50 -26.83
CA LEU A 28 16.33 3.72 -27.10
C LEU A 28 16.08 2.69 -28.21
N GLY A 29 14.94 2.01 -28.22
CA GLY A 29 14.60 1.01 -29.23
C GLY A 29 14.51 1.59 -30.64
N VAL A 30 13.94 2.79 -30.81
CA VAL A 30 13.92 3.49 -32.11
C VAL A 30 15.34 3.86 -32.55
N LEU A 31 16.17 4.37 -31.63
CA LEU A 31 17.54 4.75 -31.93
C LEU A 31 18.42 3.55 -32.28
N PHE A 32 18.38 2.49 -31.47
CA PHE A 32 19.16 1.28 -31.70
C PHE A 32 18.70 0.51 -32.92
N SER A 33 17.41 0.53 -33.25
CA SER A 33 16.91 -0.12 -34.46
C SER A 33 17.55 0.46 -35.73
N GLY A 34 17.71 1.79 -35.81
CA GLY A 34 18.40 2.43 -36.93
C GLY A 34 19.89 2.06 -36.99
N PHE A 35 20.55 2.03 -35.83
CA PHE A 35 21.95 1.62 -35.72
C PHE A 35 22.16 0.15 -36.13
N ASN A 36 21.33 -0.76 -35.62
CA ASN A 36 21.40 -2.19 -35.92
C ASN A 36 21.08 -2.49 -37.39
N TRP A 37 20.17 -1.73 -38.00
CA TRP A 37 19.93 -1.80 -39.43
C TRP A 37 21.19 -1.45 -40.23
N TYR A 38 21.84 -0.33 -39.88
CA TYR A 38 23.09 0.11 -40.50
C TYR A 38 24.23 -0.91 -40.32
N MET A 39 24.29 -1.56 -39.16
CA MET A 39 25.28 -2.62 -38.86
C MET A 39 24.96 -3.97 -39.51
N GLY A 40 23.89 -4.07 -40.32
CA GLY A 40 23.53 -5.29 -41.05
C GLY A 40 22.81 -6.35 -40.20
N LEU A 41 22.15 -5.95 -39.10
CA LEU A 41 21.35 -6.82 -38.22
C LEU A 41 19.84 -6.53 -38.37
N PRO A 42 19.22 -6.87 -39.52
CA PRO A 42 17.83 -6.48 -39.81
C PRO A 42 16.83 -7.17 -38.88
N LEU A 43 17.09 -8.41 -38.47
CA LEU A 43 16.19 -9.13 -37.56
C LEU A 43 16.14 -8.46 -36.18
N LEU A 44 17.28 -8.03 -35.63
CA LEU A 44 17.33 -7.33 -34.36
C LEU A 44 16.64 -5.96 -34.45
N SER A 45 16.90 -5.22 -35.54
CA SER A 45 16.28 -3.93 -35.83
C SER A 45 14.75 -4.00 -35.90
N LEU A 46 14.19 -5.02 -36.56
CA LEU A 46 12.75 -5.25 -36.65
C LEU A 46 12.14 -5.58 -35.27
N MET A 47 12.82 -6.38 -34.46
CA MET A 47 12.36 -6.73 -33.11
C MET A 47 12.39 -5.53 -32.17
N GLU A 48 13.39 -4.65 -32.27
CA GLU A 48 13.46 -3.40 -31.52
C GLU A 48 12.34 -2.43 -31.92
N LEU A 49 11.99 -2.33 -33.21
CA LEU A 49 10.83 -1.56 -33.67
C LEU A 49 9.52 -2.15 -33.16
N ALA A 50 9.38 -3.48 -33.17
CA ALA A 50 8.21 -4.16 -32.61
C ALA A 50 8.08 -3.87 -31.10
N MET A 51 9.19 -3.86 -30.37
CA MET A 51 9.22 -3.48 -28.95
C MET A 51 8.87 -2.01 -28.74
N ALA A 52 9.35 -1.10 -29.57
CA ALA A 52 8.97 0.31 -29.53
C ALA A 52 7.45 0.47 -29.76
N GLY A 53 6.88 -0.23 -30.74
CA GLY A 53 5.43 -0.28 -30.97
C GLY A 53 4.65 -0.84 -29.77
N PHE A 54 5.16 -1.92 -29.16
CA PHE A 54 4.60 -2.47 -27.93
C PHE A 54 4.66 -1.47 -26.76
N CYS A 55 5.75 -0.71 -26.61
CA CYS A 55 5.87 0.32 -25.59
C CYS A 55 4.82 1.43 -25.77
N LEU A 56 4.53 1.86 -27.00
CA LEU A 56 3.45 2.82 -27.27
C LEU A 56 2.07 2.27 -26.91
N LEU A 57 1.79 1.00 -27.28
CA LEU A 57 0.55 0.32 -26.89
C LEU A 57 0.42 0.23 -25.37
N LEU A 58 1.50 -0.16 -24.69
CA LEU A 58 1.56 -0.24 -23.24
C LEU A 58 1.28 1.12 -22.60
N LEU A 59 1.94 2.18 -23.06
CA LEU A 59 1.76 3.55 -22.57
C LEU A 59 0.32 4.05 -22.77
N TYR A 60 -0.32 3.71 -23.89
CA TYR A 60 -1.72 4.01 -24.15
C TYR A 60 -2.67 3.26 -23.19
N ARG A 61 -2.39 2.00 -22.90
CA ARG A 61 -3.21 1.16 -22.00
C ARG A 61 -2.93 1.38 -20.51
N LEU A 62 -1.80 2.01 -20.18
CA LEU A 62 -1.32 2.12 -18.82
C LEU A 62 -2.26 2.90 -17.89
N PRO A 63 -2.96 3.99 -18.28
CA PRO A 63 -3.85 4.69 -17.37
C PRO A 63 -5.09 3.87 -16.96
N THR A 64 -5.60 3.00 -17.84
CA THR A 64 -6.90 2.33 -17.67
C THR A 64 -6.79 0.88 -17.18
N THR A 65 -5.57 0.34 -17.11
CA THR A 65 -5.34 -1.09 -16.85
C THR A 65 -5.34 -1.41 -15.36
N SER A 66 -6.12 -2.43 -14.97
CA SER A 66 -6.05 -3.09 -13.65
C SER A 66 -5.02 -4.23 -13.59
N ARG A 67 -4.65 -4.80 -14.74
CA ARG A 67 -3.70 -5.92 -14.90
C ARG A 67 -2.22 -5.49 -15.00
N LEU A 68 -1.77 -4.61 -14.11
CA LEU A 68 -0.44 -3.99 -14.22
C LEU A 68 0.70 -5.02 -14.24
N LYS A 69 0.60 -6.06 -13.43
CA LYS A 69 1.64 -7.09 -13.28
C LYS A 69 1.81 -7.93 -14.56
N GLU A 70 0.72 -8.29 -15.21
CA GLU A 70 0.74 -9.06 -16.46
C GLU A 70 1.42 -8.25 -17.58
N TRP A 71 1.12 -6.96 -17.67
CA TRP A 71 1.78 -6.06 -18.62
C TRP A 71 3.27 -5.89 -18.31
N SER A 72 3.66 -5.74 -17.03
CA SER A 72 5.07 -5.70 -16.62
C SER A 72 5.82 -6.99 -16.98
N LEU A 73 5.20 -8.16 -16.76
CA LEU A 73 5.78 -9.46 -17.12
C LEU A 73 5.95 -9.61 -18.63
N CYS A 74 4.97 -9.17 -19.42
CA CYS A 74 5.03 -9.18 -20.88
C CYS A 74 6.14 -8.26 -21.39
N PHE A 75 6.20 -7.02 -20.87
CA PHE A 75 7.25 -6.05 -21.18
C PHE A 75 8.65 -6.59 -20.90
N LEU A 76 8.88 -7.14 -19.71
CA LEU A 76 10.18 -7.69 -19.32
C LEU A 76 10.55 -8.93 -20.14
N SER A 77 9.59 -9.81 -20.43
CA SER A 77 9.82 -11.01 -21.25
C SER A 77 10.22 -10.66 -22.68
N LEU A 78 9.52 -9.69 -23.30
CA LEU A 78 9.85 -9.21 -24.64
C LEU A 78 11.22 -8.53 -24.68
N LEU A 79 11.52 -7.67 -23.70
CA LEU A 79 12.83 -7.05 -23.57
C LEU A 79 13.93 -8.10 -23.41
N PHE A 80 13.70 -9.12 -22.58
CA PHE A 80 14.66 -10.21 -22.37
C PHE A 80 14.93 -10.98 -23.66
N PHE A 81 13.87 -11.34 -24.38
CA PHE A 81 13.98 -12.05 -25.64
C PHE A 81 14.84 -11.27 -26.65
N ILE A 82 14.66 -9.95 -26.75
CA ILE A 82 15.45 -9.09 -27.63
C ILE A 82 16.93 -9.07 -27.21
N VAL A 83 17.22 -9.01 -25.91
CA VAL A 83 18.60 -9.05 -25.41
C VAL A 83 19.26 -10.41 -25.68
N LEU A 84 18.55 -11.53 -25.49
CA LEU A 84 19.06 -12.86 -25.86
C LEU A 84 19.35 -12.97 -27.36
N LEU A 85 18.43 -12.47 -28.20
CA LEU A 85 18.60 -12.42 -29.64
C LEU A 85 19.81 -11.55 -30.03
N GLY A 86 19.99 -10.42 -29.33
CA GLY A 86 21.15 -9.55 -29.46
C GLY A 86 22.45 -10.30 -29.16
N ILE A 87 22.53 -11.02 -28.03
CA ILE A 87 23.69 -11.84 -27.64
C ILE A 87 23.98 -12.95 -28.67
N TRP A 88 22.93 -13.55 -29.22
CA TRP A 88 23.01 -14.58 -30.25
C TRP A 88 23.53 -14.07 -31.61
N GLN A 89 23.31 -12.80 -31.95
CA GLN A 89 23.79 -12.20 -33.20
C GLN A 89 25.09 -11.39 -33.01
N ALA A 90 25.34 -10.90 -31.81
CA ALA A 90 26.45 -10.03 -31.46
C ALA A 90 27.81 -10.72 -31.61
N ARG A 91 28.82 -9.95 -32.04
CA ARG A 91 30.24 -10.33 -31.86
C ARG A 91 30.62 -10.21 -30.38
N LEU A 92 31.56 -11.02 -29.90
CA LEU A 92 31.98 -11.06 -28.49
C LEU A 92 32.50 -9.72 -27.92
N SER A 93 32.93 -8.79 -28.77
CA SER A 93 33.35 -7.43 -28.39
C SER A 93 32.21 -6.40 -28.30
N SER A 94 30.96 -6.82 -28.54
CA SER A 94 29.83 -5.90 -28.66
C SER A 94 29.36 -5.39 -27.30
N ILE A 95 29.01 -4.11 -27.24
CA ILE A 95 28.40 -3.46 -26.06
C ILE A 95 27.05 -4.10 -25.67
N LEU A 96 26.49 -4.95 -26.54
CA LEU A 96 25.20 -5.63 -26.34
C LEU A 96 25.13 -6.50 -25.07
N TYR A 97 26.25 -6.99 -24.54
CA TYR A 97 26.27 -7.72 -23.26
C TYR A 97 25.93 -6.83 -22.05
N SER A 98 26.16 -5.52 -22.13
CA SER A 98 25.89 -4.58 -21.03
C SER A 98 24.39 -4.47 -20.69
N TRP A 99 23.50 -4.80 -21.63
CA TRP A 99 22.06 -4.82 -21.38
C TRP A 99 21.63 -5.89 -20.38
N LEU A 100 22.46 -6.92 -20.15
CA LEU A 100 22.18 -7.94 -19.13
C LEU A 100 22.07 -7.33 -17.72
N PHE A 101 22.82 -6.26 -17.46
CA PHE A 101 22.94 -5.66 -16.14
C PHE A 101 21.71 -4.85 -15.72
N ILE A 102 20.81 -4.50 -16.65
CA ILE A 102 19.63 -3.67 -16.33
C ILE A 102 18.48 -4.51 -15.73
N PHE A 103 18.42 -5.81 -16.04
CA PHE A 103 17.30 -6.67 -15.66
C PHE A 103 17.15 -6.95 -14.16
N PRO A 104 18.22 -7.17 -13.38
CA PRO A 104 18.07 -7.28 -11.94
C PRO A 104 17.36 -6.08 -11.33
N LEU A 105 17.68 -4.87 -11.80
CA LEU A 105 17.03 -3.65 -11.32
C LEU A 105 15.58 -3.53 -11.81
N LEU A 106 15.34 -3.64 -13.12
CA LEU A 106 14.00 -3.47 -13.71
C LEU A 106 13.00 -4.54 -13.23
N SER A 107 13.44 -5.78 -13.04
CA SER A 107 12.56 -6.87 -12.60
C SER A 107 12.03 -6.65 -11.18
N TYR A 108 12.89 -6.25 -10.24
CA TYR A 108 12.46 -5.92 -8.88
C TYR A 108 11.61 -4.65 -8.85
N LEU A 109 11.99 -3.62 -9.62
CA LEU A 109 11.24 -2.38 -9.71
C LEU A 109 9.79 -2.59 -10.19
N LEU A 110 9.58 -3.47 -11.16
CA LEU A 110 8.28 -3.66 -11.81
C LEU A 110 7.44 -4.81 -11.24
N LEU A 111 8.08 -5.85 -10.70
CA LEU A 111 7.40 -7.07 -10.20
C LEU A 111 7.44 -7.20 -8.67
N GLY A 112 8.22 -6.36 -7.99
CA GLY A 112 8.47 -6.42 -6.56
C GLY A 112 9.31 -7.63 -6.14
N LYS A 113 9.54 -7.76 -4.83
CA LYS A 113 10.42 -8.80 -4.26
C LYS A 113 10.01 -10.23 -4.65
N ARG A 114 8.73 -10.59 -4.53
CA ARG A 114 8.27 -11.99 -4.70
C ARG A 114 8.45 -12.50 -6.13
N TRP A 115 8.04 -11.73 -7.12
CA TRP A 115 8.08 -12.12 -8.53
C TRP A 115 9.39 -11.71 -9.20
N GLY A 116 10.02 -10.63 -8.75
CA GLY A 116 11.32 -10.17 -9.23
C GLY A 116 12.43 -11.21 -9.02
N VAL A 117 12.48 -11.87 -7.85
CA VAL A 117 13.46 -12.96 -7.58
C VAL A 117 13.33 -14.07 -8.62
N GLY A 118 12.11 -14.58 -8.84
CA GLY A 118 11.88 -15.69 -9.77
C GLY A 118 12.17 -15.31 -11.21
N PHE A 119 11.72 -14.14 -11.66
CA PHE A 119 11.99 -13.65 -13.01
C PHE A 119 13.49 -13.45 -13.25
N ASN A 120 14.19 -12.83 -12.29
CA ASN A 120 15.61 -12.56 -12.42
C ASN A 120 16.46 -13.85 -12.40
N ALA A 121 16.03 -14.88 -11.65
CA ALA A 121 16.70 -16.19 -11.68
C ALA A 121 16.64 -16.83 -13.06
N VAL A 122 15.47 -16.83 -13.71
CA VAL A 122 15.29 -17.33 -15.09
C VAL A 122 16.14 -16.50 -16.07
N PHE A 123 16.14 -15.18 -15.88
CA PHE A 123 16.91 -14.26 -16.71
C PHE A 123 18.42 -14.52 -16.63
N ILE A 124 18.98 -14.52 -15.42
CA ILE A 124 20.42 -14.71 -15.20
C ILE A 124 20.84 -16.08 -15.70
N PHE A 125 20.09 -17.13 -15.39
CA PHE A 125 20.41 -18.48 -15.87
C PHE A 125 20.36 -18.55 -17.40
N GLY A 126 19.29 -18.08 -18.03
CA GLY A 126 19.16 -18.10 -19.49
C GLY A 126 20.24 -17.27 -20.19
N GLY A 127 20.51 -16.06 -19.70
CA GLY A 127 21.55 -15.18 -20.24
C GLY A 127 22.97 -15.75 -20.07
N MET A 128 23.28 -16.30 -18.90
CA MET A 128 24.58 -16.92 -18.62
C MET A 128 24.76 -18.23 -19.40
N SER A 129 23.74 -19.08 -19.49
CA SER A 129 23.81 -20.31 -20.30
C SER A 129 24.04 -19.99 -21.78
N LEU A 130 23.34 -18.99 -22.33
CA LEU A 130 23.54 -18.55 -23.71
C LEU A 130 24.94 -17.97 -23.92
N LEU A 131 25.42 -17.16 -22.97
CA LEU A 131 26.77 -16.60 -23.00
C LEU A 131 27.81 -17.73 -22.98
N LEU A 132 27.69 -18.70 -22.07
CA LEU A 132 28.59 -19.85 -21.98
C LEU A 132 28.61 -20.65 -23.28
N LEU A 133 27.43 -20.95 -23.84
CA LEU A 133 27.31 -21.66 -25.12
C LEU A 133 28.04 -20.91 -26.24
N ARG A 134 27.86 -19.59 -26.31
CA ARG A 134 28.55 -18.75 -27.31
C ARG A 134 30.06 -18.78 -27.12
N LEU A 135 30.55 -18.71 -25.89
CA LEU A 135 31.98 -18.74 -25.59
C LEU A 135 32.63 -20.08 -25.98
N VAL A 136 31.95 -21.20 -25.69
CA VAL A 136 32.42 -22.54 -26.07
C VAL A 136 32.49 -22.69 -27.59
N MET A 137 31.48 -22.21 -28.31
CA MET A 137 31.44 -22.29 -29.79
C MET A 137 32.51 -21.45 -30.49
N LEU A 138 33.11 -20.48 -29.80
CA LEU A 138 34.10 -19.54 -30.35
C LEU A 138 35.55 -19.86 -29.93
N GLU A 139 35.81 -21.04 -29.35
CA GLU A 139 37.13 -21.63 -29.01
C GLU A 139 38.23 -20.61 -28.63
N SER A 140 38.01 -19.81 -27.59
CA SER A 140 38.96 -18.75 -27.22
C SER A 140 39.10 -18.58 -25.70
N GLU A 141 40.27 -18.91 -25.17
CA GLU A 141 40.57 -18.84 -23.72
C GLU A 141 40.47 -17.41 -23.15
N LEU A 142 40.66 -16.38 -23.99
CA LEU A 142 40.57 -14.97 -23.57
C LEU A 142 39.20 -14.58 -22.99
N HIS A 143 38.14 -15.34 -23.25
CA HIS A 143 36.77 -14.92 -22.92
C HIS A 143 36.14 -15.64 -21.71
N PHE A 144 36.84 -16.58 -21.07
CA PHE A 144 36.37 -17.13 -19.80
C PHE A 144 36.34 -16.06 -18.68
N SER A 145 37.29 -15.12 -18.72
CA SER A 145 37.31 -13.95 -17.85
C SER A 145 36.05 -13.08 -17.99
N LEU A 146 35.54 -12.90 -19.23
CA LEU A 146 34.29 -12.18 -19.50
C LEU A 146 33.09 -12.86 -18.84
N PHE A 147 32.99 -14.20 -18.94
CA PHE A 147 31.92 -14.96 -18.29
C PHE A 147 31.91 -14.76 -16.77
N ILE A 148 33.08 -14.91 -16.14
CA ILE A 148 33.23 -14.70 -14.69
C ILE A 148 32.84 -13.28 -14.32
N ASN A 149 33.36 -12.27 -15.03
CA ASN A 149 33.09 -10.87 -14.75
C ASN A 149 31.60 -10.52 -14.90
N VAL A 150 30.94 -10.97 -15.98
CA VAL A 150 29.50 -10.78 -16.18
C VAL A 150 28.71 -11.48 -15.08
N GLY A 151 29.10 -12.70 -14.71
CA GLY A 151 28.46 -13.45 -13.62
C GLY A 151 28.58 -12.74 -12.26
N LEU A 152 29.77 -12.21 -11.94
CA LEU A 152 30.01 -11.44 -10.72
C LEU A 152 29.22 -10.12 -10.71
N CYS A 153 29.17 -9.40 -11.84
CA CYS A 153 28.36 -8.18 -11.97
C CYS A 153 26.86 -8.49 -11.83
N LEU A 154 26.36 -9.55 -12.45
CA LEU A 154 24.94 -9.93 -12.33
C LEU A 154 24.57 -10.38 -10.93
N SER A 155 25.44 -11.15 -10.25
CA SER A 155 25.19 -11.58 -8.88
C SER A 155 25.20 -10.42 -7.89
N THR A 156 26.17 -9.51 -8.01
CA THR A 156 26.24 -8.29 -7.19
C THR A 156 25.05 -7.38 -7.43
N LEU A 157 24.67 -7.12 -8.69
CA LEU A 157 23.49 -6.32 -9.02
C LEU A 157 22.20 -6.97 -8.53
N TRP A 158 22.09 -8.30 -8.59
CA TRP A 158 20.93 -9.01 -8.07
C TRP A 158 20.83 -8.89 -6.55
N ILE A 159 21.93 -9.13 -5.82
CA ILE A 159 21.98 -8.98 -4.36
C ILE A 159 21.63 -7.54 -3.97
N MET A 160 22.23 -6.55 -4.61
CA MET A 160 21.98 -5.14 -4.33
C MET A 160 20.52 -4.75 -4.62
N SER A 161 19.96 -5.20 -5.74
CA SER A 161 18.55 -4.96 -6.09
C SER A 161 17.60 -5.61 -5.07
N HIS A 162 17.93 -6.82 -4.60
CA HIS A 162 17.15 -7.52 -3.58
C HIS A 162 17.18 -6.81 -2.22
N VAL A 163 18.37 -6.36 -1.79
CA VAL A 163 18.54 -5.63 -0.53
C VAL A 163 17.82 -4.29 -0.61
N PHE A 164 18.00 -3.54 -1.71
CA PHE A 164 17.35 -2.25 -1.91
C PHE A 164 15.82 -2.37 -1.86
N GLU A 165 15.24 -3.29 -2.63
CA GLU A 165 13.80 -3.47 -2.68
C GLU A 165 13.24 -3.98 -1.34
N SER A 166 13.99 -4.85 -0.64
CA SER A 166 13.60 -5.31 0.70
C SER A 166 13.60 -4.17 1.72
N LYS A 167 14.62 -3.30 1.68
CA LYS A 167 14.72 -2.14 2.58
C LYS A 167 13.69 -1.07 2.25
N ARG A 168 13.42 -0.83 0.96
CA ARG A 168 12.34 0.06 0.52
C ARG A 168 10.99 -0.41 1.06
N ALA A 169 10.66 -1.70 0.90
CA ALA A 169 9.42 -2.26 1.41
C ALA A 169 9.31 -2.13 2.94
N GLU A 170 10.38 -2.45 3.68
CA GLU A 170 10.44 -2.31 5.14
C GLU A 170 10.27 -0.84 5.59
N MET A 171 10.92 0.12 4.92
CA MET A 171 10.81 1.54 5.25
C MET A 171 9.40 2.09 4.97
N VAL A 172 8.79 1.71 3.86
CA VAL A 172 7.42 2.11 3.53
C VAL A 172 6.45 1.60 4.59
N GLU A 173 6.58 0.33 4.99
CA GLU A 173 5.76 -0.25 6.06
C GLU A 173 5.95 0.48 7.39
N ARG A 174 7.21 0.77 7.78
CA ARG A 174 7.47 1.55 9.01
C ARG A 174 6.92 2.96 8.95
N LEU A 175 7.04 3.64 7.81
CA LEU A 175 6.48 5.00 7.64
C LEU A 175 4.97 4.97 7.75
N GLN A 176 4.32 3.95 7.21
CA GLN A 176 2.88 3.75 7.33
C GLN A 176 2.46 3.51 8.78
N LEU A 177 3.20 2.68 9.53
CA LEU A 177 2.97 2.46 10.95
C LEU A 177 3.21 3.73 11.78
N MET A 178 4.24 4.52 11.48
CA MET A 178 4.48 5.80 12.14
C MET A 178 3.39 6.82 11.81
N ALA A 179 2.91 6.82 10.56
CA ALA A 179 1.78 7.61 10.11
C ALA A 179 0.43 7.02 10.54
N ALA A 180 0.40 5.96 11.35
CA ALA A 180 -0.83 5.31 11.77
C ALA A 180 -1.49 5.98 12.95
N LEU A 181 -0.69 6.60 13.80
CA LEU A 181 -1.16 7.22 15.02
C LEU A 181 -1.45 8.70 14.77
N ASP A 182 -2.49 9.19 15.43
CA ASP A 182 -2.75 10.61 15.55
C ASP A 182 -1.67 11.23 16.45
N PRO A 183 -0.95 12.28 15.98
CA PRO A 183 0.20 12.83 16.72
C PRO A 183 -0.17 13.49 18.05
N LEU A 184 -1.43 13.90 18.23
CA LEU A 184 -1.88 14.52 19.48
C LEU A 184 -2.27 13.48 20.53
N THR A 185 -3.04 12.47 20.13
CA THR A 185 -3.73 11.55 21.03
C THR A 185 -3.09 10.15 21.09
N SER A 186 -2.20 9.83 20.16
CA SER A 186 -1.54 8.52 20.03
C SER A 186 -2.48 7.33 19.84
N VAL A 187 -3.77 7.56 19.53
CA VAL A 187 -4.68 6.53 19.01
C VAL A 187 -4.52 6.43 17.50
N TYR A 188 -5.08 5.40 16.86
CA TYR A 188 -5.00 5.27 15.40
C TYR A 188 -5.75 6.42 14.72
N ASN A 189 -5.33 6.80 13.52
CA ASN A 189 -6.01 7.82 12.75
C ASN A 189 -7.01 7.22 11.75
N ARG A 190 -7.78 8.10 11.09
CA ARG A 190 -8.76 7.72 10.07
C ARG A 190 -8.21 6.80 8.98
N LEU A 191 -6.94 6.97 8.57
CA LEU A 191 -6.33 6.17 7.50
C LEU A 191 -6.28 4.68 7.86
N HIS A 192 -6.23 4.35 9.16
CA HIS A 192 -6.13 2.99 9.65
C HIS A 192 -7.47 2.33 9.98
N LEU A 193 -8.59 3.07 9.90
CA LEU A 193 -9.90 2.53 10.23
C LEU A 193 -10.38 1.46 9.23
N GLU A 194 -10.38 1.76 7.93
CA GLU A 194 -10.80 0.82 6.88
C GLU A 194 -9.97 -0.46 6.83
N PRO A 195 -8.64 -0.39 6.94
CA PRO A 195 -7.82 -1.58 6.99
C PRO A 195 -8.09 -2.48 8.19
N VAL A 196 -8.23 -1.90 9.39
CA VAL A 196 -8.56 -2.66 10.61
C VAL A 196 -9.96 -3.24 10.50
N PHE A 197 -10.93 -2.51 9.95
CA PHE A 197 -12.28 -3.02 9.67
C PHE A 197 -12.27 -4.26 8.80
N ASN A 198 -11.59 -4.19 7.65
CA ASN A 198 -11.51 -5.30 6.71
C ASN A 198 -10.85 -6.53 7.32
N LEU A 199 -9.85 -6.32 8.18
CA LEU A 199 -9.15 -7.41 8.84
C LEU A 199 -9.99 -8.07 9.95
N LEU A 200 -10.57 -7.27 10.85
CA LEU A 200 -11.42 -7.78 11.92
C LEU A 200 -12.60 -8.56 11.34
N GLN A 201 -13.20 -8.05 10.27
CA GLN A 201 -14.31 -8.72 9.58
C GLN A 201 -13.94 -10.13 9.07
N GLN A 202 -12.68 -10.36 8.67
CA GLN A 202 -12.22 -11.68 8.23
C GLN A 202 -11.95 -12.64 9.39
N GLN A 203 -11.70 -12.12 10.59
CA GLN A 203 -11.29 -12.90 11.75
C GLN A 203 -12.44 -13.26 12.68
N ILE A 204 -13.51 -12.47 12.69
CA ILE A 204 -14.62 -12.66 13.64
C ILE A 204 -15.76 -13.49 13.05
N THR A 205 -16.45 -14.21 13.94
CA THR A 205 -17.72 -14.90 13.63
C THR A 205 -18.95 -14.10 14.01
N GLY A 206 -18.78 -13.01 14.79
CA GLY A 206 -19.84 -12.11 15.24
C GLY A 206 -20.02 -10.86 14.35
N ARG A 207 -20.62 -9.81 14.91
CA ARG A 207 -20.77 -8.50 14.24
C ARG A 207 -19.69 -7.54 14.72
N LEU A 208 -19.32 -6.57 13.88
CA LEU A 208 -18.52 -5.43 14.30
C LEU A 208 -19.45 -4.29 14.71
N ALA A 209 -19.23 -3.72 15.89
CA ALA A 209 -19.81 -2.46 16.29
C ALA A 209 -18.88 -1.31 15.94
N LEU A 210 -19.44 -0.29 15.31
CA LEU A 210 -18.79 1.00 15.06
C LEU A 210 -19.51 2.05 15.90
N LEU A 211 -18.80 2.63 16.86
CA LEU A 211 -19.28 3.68 17.73
C LEU A 211 -18.56 4.98 17.34
N LEU A 212 -19.28 5.93 16.75
CA LEU A 212 -18.76 7.28 16.53
C LEU A 212 -19.03 8.14 17.74
N VAL A 213 -17.98 8.68 18.34
CA VAL A 213 -18.02 9.49 19.56
C VAL A 213 -17.56 10.90 19.19
N ASP A 214 -18.34 11.90 19.55
CA ASP A 214 -18.00 13.30 19.30
C ASP A 214 -18.10 14.11 20.60
N VAL A 215 -17.13 14.99 20.82
CA VAL A 215 -17.09 15.86 21.99
C VAL A 215 -18.08 17.01 21.82
N ASP A 216 -19.09 17.02 22.67
CA ASP A 216 -20.11 18.04 22.64
C ASP A 216 -19.52 19.41 23.00
N HIS A 217 -19.88 20.43 22.21
CA HIS A 217 -19.45 21.81 22.42
C HIS A 217 -17.92 22.02 22.43
N PHE A 218 -17.13 21.16 21.78
CA PHE A 218 -15.65 21.26 21.77
C PHE A 218 -15.12 22.63 21.33
N LYS A 219 -15.76 23.25 20.33
CA LYS A 219 -15.42 24.63 19.93
C LYS A 219 -15.50 25.62 21.09
N GLN A 220 -16.51 25.52 21.96
CA GLN A 220 -16.65 26.40 23.13
C GLN A 220 -15.53 26.16 24.16
N ILE A 221 -15.06 24.92 24.30
CA ILE A 221 -13.90 24.60 25.15
C ILE A 221 -12.67 25.34 24.62
N ASN A 222 -12.40 25.26 23.31
CA ASN A 222 -11.30 25.98 22.67
C ASN A 222 -11.45 27.50 22.80
N ASP A 223 -12.64 28.04 22.55
CA ASP A 223 -12.90 29.48 22.56
C ASP A 223 -12.75 30.07 23.98
N ASN A 224 -13.13 29.32 25.03
CA ASN A 224 -13.10 29.79 26.41
C ASN A 224 -11.77 29.53 27.14
N LEU A 225 -11.09 28.43 26.83
CA LEU A 225 -9.93 27.93 27.60
C LEU A 225 -8.65 27.81 26.76
N GLY A 226 -8.73 28.11 25.46
CA GLY A 226 -7.62 28.03 24.52
C GLY A 226 -7.41 26.61 23.95
N HIS A 227 -6.70 26.56 22.82
CA HIS A 227 -6.43 25.31 22.11
C HIS A 227 -5.66 24.28 22.94
N ASP A 228 -4.72 24.71 23.78
CA ASP A 228 -3.97 23.81 24.67
C ASP A 228 -4.88 23.05 25.64
N ALA A 229 -6.00 23.66 26.06
CA ALA A 229 -6.99 22.99 26.90
C ALA A 229 -7.81 21.97 26.10
N GLY A 230 -8.24 22.32 24.89
CA GLY A 230 -8.90 21.39 23.97
C GLY A 230 -8.02 20.17 23.66
N ASP A 231 -6.73 20.39 23.42
CA ASP A 231 -5.76 19.33 23.16
C ASP A 231 -5.64 18.35 24.34
N ARG A 232 -5.58 18.88 25.57
CA ARG A 232 -5.60 18.04 26.79
C ARG A 232 -6.88 17.24 26.93
N VAL A 233 -8.04 17.84 26.63
CA VAL A 233 -9.34 17.15 26.66
C VAL A 233 -9.35 15.97 25.68
N LEU A 234 -8.86 16.17 24.45
CA LEU A 234 -8.79 15.09 23.46
C LEU A 234 -7.82 13.98 23.87
N GLN A 235 -6.68 14.32 24.48
CA GLN A 235 -5.73 13.34 25.02
C GLN A 235 -6.32 12.52 26.15
N GLN A 236 -7.05 13.15 27.08
CA GLN A 236 -7.71 12.45 28.18
C GLN A 236 -8.85 11.56 27.69
N LEU A 237 -9.68 12.06 26.76
CA LEU A 237 -10.72 11.25 26.14
C LEU A 237 -10.11 10.05 25.40
N ALA A 238 -9.04 10.23 24.64
CA ALA A 238 -8.38 9.13 23.95
C ALA A 238 -7.91 8.02 24.90
N ARG A 239 -7.30 8.39 26.05
CA ARG A 239 -6.91 7.43 27.09
C ARG A 239 -8.11 6.73 27.70
N LEU A 240 -9.17 7.48 28.00
CA LEU A 240 -10.42 6.93 28.52
C LEU A 240 -11.00 5.88 27.56
N LEU A 241 -11.10 6.20 26.26
CA LEU A 241 -11.64 5.29 25.26
C LEU A 241 -10.84 3.99 25.14
N GLN A 242 -9.51 4.04 25.34
CA GLN A 242 -8.65 2.86 25.32
C GLN A 242 -8.94 1.88 26.47
N GLU A 243 -9.52 2.34 27.59
CA GLU A 243 -9.91 1.47 28.71
C GLU A 243 -11.17 0.64 28.41
N PHE A 244 -11.97 1.06 27.43
CA PHE A 244 -13.22 0.40 27.03
C PHE A 244 -13.06 -0.62 25.90
N VAL A 245 -11.84 -0.83 25.39
CA VAL A 245 -11.59 -1.74 24.28
C VAL A 245 -10.56 -2.82 24.63
N PRO A 246 -10.59 -3.98 23.94
CA PRO A 246 -9.63 -5.07 24.23
C PRO A 246 -8.17 -4.73 23.91
N SER A 247 -7.95 -3.81 22.96
CA SER A 247 -6.63 -3.39 22.50
C SER A 247 -6.71 -1.96 21.96
N PRO A 248 -5.64 -1.15 22.10
CA PRO A 248 -5.57 0.21 21.54
C PRO A 248 -5.85 0.28 20.02
N GLU A 249 -5.67 -0.83 19.29
CA GLU A 249 -5.96 -0.97 17.86
C GLU A 249 -7.44 -0.83 17.49
N HIS A 250 -8.33 -0.70 18.47
CA HIS A 250 -9.77 -0.52 18.28
C HIS A 250 -10.25 0.93 18.44
N VAL A 251 -9.37 1.88 18.79
CA VAL A 251 -9.71 3.30 18.95
C VAL A 251 -9.06 4.13 17.86
N PHE A 252 -9.86 4.96 17.21
CA PHE A 252 -9.43 5.82 16.11
C PHE A 252 -9.85 7.27 16.36
N ARG A 253 -9.01 8.24 16.04
CA ARG A 253 -9.41 9.64 15.86
C ARG A 253 -9.69 9.87 14.37
N VAL A 254 -10.95 10.15 14.05
CA VAL A 254 -11.45 10.22 12.66
C VAL A 254 -11.67 11.64 12.16
N GLY A 255 -11.72 12.61 13.08
CA GLY A 255 -11.88 14.04 12.83
C GLY A 255 -11.21 14.89 13.92
N GLY A 256 -11.50 16.19 13.93
CA GLY A 256 -10.92 17.12 14.91
C GLY A 256 -11.28 16.74 16.36
N GLU A 257 -12.56 16.54 16.62
CA GLU A 257 -13.15 16.20 17.93
C GLU A 257 -13.88 14.85 17.92
N GLU A 258 -13.69 14.08 16.85
CA GLU A 258 -14.42 12.84 16.57
C GLU A 258 -13.51 11.62 16.72
N PHE A 259 -13.99 10.66 17.50
CA PHE A 259 -13.38 9.34 17.70
C PHE A 259 -14.30 8.25 17.16
N CYS A 260 -13.70 7.10 16.85
CA CYS A 260 -14.39 5.91 16.41
C CYS A 260 -13.86 4.72 17.22
N LEU A 261 -14.75 3.94 17.83
CA LEU A 261 -14.40 2.64 18.37
C LEU A 261 -14.91 1.57 17.41
N LEU A 262 -14.07 0.59 17.09
CA LEU A 262 -14.43 -0.50 16.21
C LEU A 262 -14.07 -1.83 16.85
N LEU A 263 -15.07 -2.62 17.25
CA LEU A 263 -14.83 -3.83 18.04
C LEU A 263 -15.87 -4.93 17.75
N PRO A 264 -15.52 -6.22 17.97
CA PRO A 264 -16.48 -7.31 17.89
C PRO A 264 -17.52 -7.24 19.02
N VAL A 265 -18.78 -7.49 18.68
CA VAL A 265 -19.89 -7.64 19.62
C VAL A 265 -20.79 -8.80 19.20
N ALA A 266 -21.51 -9.38 20.15
CA ALA A 266 -22.52 -10.39 19.93
C ALA A 266 -23.79 -9.79 19.30
N ASP A 267 -24.25 -8.65 19.82
CA ASP A 267 -25.50 -8.02 19.40
C ASP A 267 -25.52 -6.49 19.61
N MET A 268 -26.63 -5.86 19.24
CA MET A 268 -26.83 -4.41 19.43
C MET A 268 -26.88 -4.02 20.90
N ALA A 269 -27.45 -4.86 21.76
CA ALA A 269 -27.60 -4.54 23.17
C ALA A 269 -26.22 -4.44 23.85
N GLU A 270 -25.27 -5.29 23.46
CA GLU A 270 -23.87 -5.18 23.88
C GLU A 270 -23.22 -3.89 23.41
N ALA A 271 -23.39 -3.52 22.13
CA ALA A 271 -22.87 -2.26 21.60
C ALA A 271 -23.44 -1.04 22.34
N GLN A 272 -24.73 -1.05 22.67
CA GLN A 272 -25.38 0.00 23.44
C GLN A 272 -24.87 0.09 24.88
N ARG A 273 -24.70 -1.05 25.57
CA ARG A 273 -24.14 -1.05 26.93
C ARG A 273 -22.73 -0.47 26.95
N LEU A 274 -21.92 -0.81 25.96
CA LEU A 274 -20.57 -0.25 25.84
C LEU A 274 -20.61 1.25 25.58
N ALA A 275 -21.42 1.70 24.62
CA ALA A 275 -21.57 3.11 24.29
C ALA A 275 -22.05 3.93 25.50
N GLU A 276 -23.04 3.44 26.25
CA GLU A 276 -23.51 4.14 27.45
C GLU A 276 -22.43 4.19 28.54
N SER A 277 -21.64 3.12 28.68
CA SER A 277 -20.53 3.08 29.63
C SER A 277 -19.46 4.11 29.27
N VAL A 278 -19.12 4.24 27.98
CA VAL A 278 -18.21 5.27 27.46
C VAL A 278 -18.75 6.67 27.73
N ARG A 279 -20.04 6.91 27.41
CA ARG A 279 -20.69 8.22 27.62
C ARG A 279 -20.68 8.64 29.09
N ALA A 280 -21.10 7.74 29.97
CA ALA A 280 -21.14 8.00 31.41
C ALA A 280 -19.74 8.22 31.98
N ALA A 281 -18.74 7.48 31.51
CA ALA A 281 -17.36 7.65 31.95
C ALA A 281 -16.77 9.00 31.50
N ALA A 282 -17.08 9.44 30.27
CA ALA A 282 -16.68 10.77 29.79
C ALA A 282 -17.31 11.89 30.63
N GLU A 283 -18.60 11.75 30.97
CA GLU A 283 -19.32 12.71 31.82
C GLU A 283 -18.74 12.77 33.24
N SER A 284 -18.20 11.66 33.73
CA SER A 284 -17.52 11.59 35.03
C SER A 284 -16.04 11.97 35.00
N LEU A 285 -15.47 12.21 33.81
CA LEU A 285 -14.04 12.46 33.65
C LEU A 285 -13.68 13.79 34.32
N PRO A 286 -12.81 13.79 35.36
CA PRO A 286 -12.36 15.02 35.98
C PRO A 286 -11.44 15.72 35.00
N LEU A 287 -11.96 16.76 34.35
CA LEU A 287 -11.15 17.61 33.51
C LEU A 287 -10.56 18.73 34.37
N ASP A 288 -9.30 19.10 34.15
CA ASP A 288 -8.70 20.32 34.69
C ASP A 288 -9.22 21.57 33.95
N LEU A 289 -10.54 21.63 33.73
CA LEU A 289 -11.21 22.82 33.23
C LEU A 289 -11.69 23.61 34.44
N ALA A 290 -11.68 24.94 34.34
CA ALA A 290 -12.16 25.83 35.41
C ALA A 290 -13.66 25.65 35.75
N THR A 291 -14.37 24.78 35.03
CA THR A 291 -15.79 24.45 35.18
C THR A 291 -15.98 23.09 35.86
N ALA A 292 -16.84 23.01 36.87
CA ALA A 292 -17.15 21.79 37.63
C ALA A 292 -18.01 20.75 36.87
N GLN A 293 -18.08 20.81 35.54
CA GLN A 293 -18.83 19.89 34.68
C GLN A 293 -17.85 19.01 33.90
N GLY A 294 -18.12 17.70 33.85
CA GLY A 294 -17.31 16.74 33.10
C GLY A 294 -17.58 16.79 31.58
N LEU A 295 -16.93 15.90 30.83
CA LEU A 295 -16.97 15.91 29.36
C LEU A 295 -18.28 15.30 28.85
N SER A 296 -19.10 16.08 28.15
CA SER A 296 -20.25 15.50 27.43
C SER A 296 -19.83 15.00 26.05
N VAL A 297 -20.32 13.81 25.69
CA VAL A 297 -20.10 13.21 24.38
C VAL A 297 -21.41 12.68 23.80
N SER A 298 -21.57 12.83 22.49
CA SER A 298 -22.65 12.23 21.73
C SER A 298 -22.13 11.00 20.99
N ILE A 299 -22.90 9.90 20.96
CA ILE A 299 -22.46 8.64 20.36
C ILE A 299 -23.48 8.06 19.38
N GLY A 300 -23.04 7.84 18.14
CA GLY A 300 -23.78 7.11 17.11
C GLY A 300 -23.31 5.67 16.98
N ILE A 301 -24.23 4.70 16.93
CA ILE A 301 -23.89 3.26 16.94
C ILE A 301 -24.33 2.59 15.65
N ALA A 302 -23.46 1.84 14.99
CA ALA A 302 -23.82 0.97 13.87
C ALA A 302 -23.21 -0.42 14.02
N LEU A 303 -23.90 -1.44 13.48
CA LEU A 303 -23.36 -2.78 13.37
C LEU A 303 -23.07 -3.13 11.91
N SER A 304 -21.99 -3.87 11.69
CA SER A 304 -21.84 -4.59 10.44
C SER A 304 -22.96 -5.62 10.28
N PRO A 305 -23.44 -5.86 9.04
CA PRO A 305 -24.17 -7.06 8.68
C PRO A 305 -23.51 -8.33 9.22
N GLU A 306 -24.32 -9.38 9.37
CA GLU A 306 -23.78 -10.68 9.75
C GLU A 306 -22.78 -11.22 8.73
N PRO A 307 -21.74 -11.95 9.17
CA PRO A 307 -20.77 -12.56 8.27
C PRO A 307 -21.40 -13.49 7.21
N SER A 308 -22.59 -14.05 7.50
CA SER A 308 -23.38 -14.93 6.63
C SER A 308 -24.09 -14.20 5.48
N SER A 309 -24.11 -12.85 5.50
CA SER A 309 -24.66 -12.01 4.43
C SER A 309 -23.91 -12.22 3.10
N ARG A 310 -24.64 -12.38 1.99
CA ARG A 310 -24.06 -12.38 0.63
C ARG A 310 -23.37 -11.06 0.26
N LEU A 311 -23.73 -9.97 0.94
CA LEU A 311 -23.12 -8.65 0.77
C LEU A 311 -21.93 -8.57 1.74
N LYS A 312 -20.73 -8.31 1.21
CA LYS A 312 -19.60 -7.85 2.02
C LYS A 312 -19.92 -6.42 2.48
N PRO A 313 -20.12 -6.14 3.77
CA PRO A 313 -20.31 -4.77 4.20
C PRO A 313 -19.08 -3.93 3.90
N GLU A 314 -19.32 -2.81 3.23
CA GLU A 314 -18.31 -1.77 3.08
C GLU A 314 -18.32 -0.92 4.34
N LEU A 315 -17.14 -0.60 4.88
CA LEU A 315 -16.98 0.32 6.01
C LEU A 315 -17.82 1.59 5.80
N ARG A 316 -17.82 2.13 4.56
CA ARG A 316 -18.56 3.34 4.19
C ARG A 316 -20.04 3.28 4.58
N GLN A 317 -20.70 2.13 4.42
CA GLN A 317 -22.11 1.97 4.77
C GLN A 317 -22.30 1.97 6.28
N VAL A 318 -21.50 1.20 7.02
CA VAL A 318 -21.58 1.12 8.49
C VAL A 318 -21.26 2.48 9.13
N TYR A 319 -20.20 3.13 8.64
CA TYR A 319 -19.78 4.46 9.08
C TYR A 319 -20.89 5.50 8.86
N ARG A 320 -21.50 5.52 7.66
CA ARG A 320 -22.60 6.45 7.36
C ARG A 320 -23.78 6.27 8.31
N GLN A 321 -24.15 5.03 8.65
CA GLN A 321 -25.25 4.79 9.58
C GLN A 321 -24.91 5.25 11.01
N ALA A 322 -23.66 5.10 11.45
CA ALA A 322 -23.22 5.61 12.74
C ALA A 322 -23.22 7.15 12.75
N ASP A 323 -22.80 7.77 11.65
CA ASP A 323 -22.77 9.22 11.47
C ASP A 323 -24.17 9.84 11.50
N GLU A 324 -25.13 9.24 10.78
CA GLU A 324 -26.54 9.64 10.82
C GLU A 324 -27.11 9.57 12.25
N ARG A 325 -26.71 8.58 13.05
CA ARG A 325 -27.13 8.44 14.45
C ARG A 325 -26.43 9.41 15.38
N LEU A 326 -25.14 9.66 15.17
CA LEU A 326 -24.41 10.69 15.90
C LEU A 326 -25.04 12.08 15.67
N TYR A 327 -25.45 12.35 14.43
CA TYR A 327 -26.18 13.57 14.10
C TYR A 327 -27.52 13.65 14.85
N GLN A 328 -28.29 12.56 14.95
CA GLN A 328 -29.50 12.52 15.77
C GLN A 328 -29.21 12.78 17.25
N ALA A 329 -28.11 12.22 17.79
CA ALA A 329 -27.74 12.41 19.19
C ALA A 329 -27.49 13.90 19.49
N LYS A 330 -26.82 14.59 18.57
CA LYS A 330 -26.58 16.04 18.65
C LYS A 330 -27.86 16.86 18.56
N LEU A 331 -28.82 16.46 17.72
CA LEU A 331 -30.13 17.13 17.61
C LEU A 331 -31.01 16.90 18.83
N ASN A 332 -30.98 15.71 19.42
CA ASN A 332 -31.84 15.31 20.53
C ASN A 332 -31.32 15.79 21.90
N GLY A 333 -30.45 16.80 21.92
CA GLY A 333 -29.99 17.43 23.16
C GLY A 333 -28.61 16.99 23.64
N ARG A 334 -27.83 16.27 22.81
CA ARG A 334 -26.44 15.86 23.10
C ARG A 334 -26.34 14.94 24.33
N ASN A 335 -25.11 14.62 24.74
CA ASN A 335 -24.80 13.76 25.89
C ASN A 335 -25.64 12.48 25.93
N ARG A 336 -25.67 11.74 24.82
CA ARG A 336 -26.52 10.55 24.66
C ARG A 336 -26.00 9.60 23.58
N ILE A 337 -26.55 8.39 23.61
CA ILE A 337 -26.36 7.39 22.57
C ILE A 337 -27.60 7.31 21.67
N GLU A 338 -27.42 7.09 20.38
CA GLU A 338 -28.52 6.82 19.43
C GLU A 338 -28.33 5.45 18.75
N PRO A 339 -29.18 4.45 19.05
CA PRO A 339 -29.18 3.15 18.39
C PRO A 339 -29.95 3.19 17.05
N PRO A 340 -29.99 2.11 16.25
CA PRO A 340 -30.89 2.03 15.10
C PRO A 340 -32.34 2.14 15.54
N GLN A 341 -33.12 2.94 14.81
CA GLN A 341 -34.57 2.91 14.91
C GLN A 341 -35.05 1.54 14.40
N SER A 342 -35.82 0.84 15.25
CA SER A 342 -36.41 -0.48 15.00
C SER A 342 -37.43 -0.46 13.88
#